data_AF-A0A2M8C7C6-F1
#
_entry.id   AF-A0A2M8C7C6-F1
#
_cell.length_a   1.000
_cell.length_b   1.000
_cell.length_c   1.000
_cell.angle_alpha   90.00
_cell.angle_beta   90.00
_cell.angle_gamma   90.00
#
_symmetry.space_group_name_H-M   'P 1'
#
loop_
_entity.id
_entity.type
_entity.pdbx_description
1 polymer ?
#
loop_
_entity_poly.entity_id
_entity_poly.type
_entity_poly.pdbx_seq_one_letter_code
_entity_poly.pdbx_strand_id
1 'polypeptide(L)' 'MQSIRLEVSNKVCKHLMWFLSRFSEKEIRVIKEDTSFLSVQEYMQNELLSVNEGTAEYIEIDQLEDDLEKTIRKHEA' A
#
# COMPACT_ATOMS: atom_id res chain seq x y z
N MET A 1 7.74 -4.54 21.32
CA MET A 1 7.27 -3.18 20.97
C MET A 1 5.96 -3.32 20.23
N GLN A 2 5.01 -2.41 20.45
CA GLN A 2 3.75 -2.37 19.69
C GLN A 2 3.81 -1.18 18.74
N SER A 3 3.34 -1.35 17.50
CA SER A 3 3.31 -0.30 16.48
C SER A 3 1.92 0.29 16.40
N ILE A 4 1.85 1.62 16.32
CA ILE A 4 0.59 2.37 16.22
C ILE A 4 0.65 3.20 14.93
N ARG A 5 -0.37 3.07 14.07
CA ARG A 5 -0.57 3.90 12.88
C ARG A 5 -1.52 5.03 13.24
N LEU A 6 -1.13 6.28 12.95
CA LEU A 6 -1.90 7.47 13.30
C LEU A 6 -2.18 8.27 12.03
N GLU A 7 -3.46 8.48 11.72
CA GLU A 7 -3.87 9.48 10.75
C GLU A 7 -4.10 10.81 11.49
N VAL A 8 -3.32 11.84 11.13
CA VAL A 8 -3.39 13.15 11.78
C VAL A 8 -3.44 14.26 10.76
N SER A 9 -4.23 15.30 11.04
CA SER A 9 -4.25 16.50 10.20
C SER A 9 -2.89 17.21 10.23
N ASN A 10 -2.52 17.87 9.12
CA ASN A 10 -1.27 18.62 8.99
C ASN A 10 -1.06 19.65 10.12
N LYS A 11 -2.14 20.23 10.66
CA LYS A 11 -2.11 21.20 11.76
C LYS A 11 -1.56 20.58 13.05
N VAL A 12 -1.92 19.33 13.34
CA VAL A 12 -1.55 18.63 14.59
C VAL A 12 -0.24 17.87 14.44
N CYS A 13 0.13 17.48 13.22
CA CYS A 13 1.36 16.72 12.93
C CYS A 13 2.61 17.37 13.55
N LYS A 14 2.77 18.69 13.43
CA LYS A 14 3.91 19.42 14.02
C LYS A 14 3.95 19.31 15.55
N HIS A 15 2.80 19.41 16.22
CA HIS A 15 2.70 19.28 17.67
C HIS A 15 2.97 17.85 18.14
N LEU A 16 2.48 16.86 17.38
CA LEU A 16 2.71 15.45 17.64
C LEU A 16 4.21 15.12 17.49
N MET A 17 4.86 15.58 16.42
CA MET A 17 6.30 15.37 16.22
C MET A 17 7.13 16.02 17.32
N TRP A 18 6.74 17.22 17.79
CA TRP A 18 7.38 17.85 18.96
C TRP A 18 7.20 17.05 20.24
N PHE A 19 6.04 16.42 20.45
CA PHE A 19 5.81 15.57 21.61
C PHE A 19 6.65 14.28 21.53
N LEU A 20 6.68 13.66 20.37
CA LEU A 20 7.41 12.42 20.12
C LEU A 20 8.94 12.61 20.19
N SER A 21 9.46 13.80 19.89
CA SER A 21 10.91 14.08 20.00
C SER A 21 11.44 14.09 21.43
N ARG A 22 10.56 14.03 22.44
CA ARG A 22 10.95 13.96 23.87
C ARG A 22 11.33 12.55 24.31
N PHE A 23 11.05 11.53 23.50
CA PHE A 23 11.34 10.14 23.81
C PHE A 23 12.66 9.71 23.16
N SER A 24 13.35 8.77 23.79
CA SER A 24 14.58 8.18 23.24
C SER A 24 14.29 7.13 22.16
N GLU A 25 15.28 6.82 21.31
CA GLU A 25 15.16 5.79 20.26
C GLU A 25 14.85 4.38 20.79
N LYS A 26 15.08 4.14 22.09
CA LYS A 26 14.74 2.88 22.77
C LYS A 26 13.26 2.81 23.15
N GLU A 27 12.59 3.95 23.26
CA GLU A 27 11.19 4.08 23.68
C GLU A 27 10.27 4.27 22.47
N ILE A 28 10.69 5.09 21.50
CA ILE A 28 9.91 5.38 20.29
C ILE A 28 10.80 5.28 19.06
N ARG A 29 10.28 4.62 18.02
CA ARG A 29 10.91 4.55 16.70
C ARG A 29 9.93 5.08 15.65
N VAL A 30 10.39 6.03 14.85
CA VAL A 30 9.67 6.40 13.63
C VAL A 30 9.86 5.27 12.63
N ILE A 31 8.80 4.52 12.38
CA ILE A 31 8.76 3.53 11.31
C ILE A 31 8.44 4.33 10.04
N LYS A 32 9.45 4.55 9.19
CA LYS A 32 9.18 5.04 7.84
C LYS A 32 8.51 3.90 7.07
N GLU A 33 7.34 4.18 6.50
CA GLU A 33 6.73 3.26 5.56
C GLU A 33 7.69 3.07 4.39
N ASP A 34 7.98 1.80 4.05
CA ASP A 34 8.86 1.47 2.94
C ASP A 34 8.24 1.93 1.61
N THR A 35 9.06 2.26 0.62
CA THR A 35 8.57 2.68 -0.69
C THR A 35 7.70 1.61 -1.34
N SER A 36 7.96 0.33 -1.07
CA SER A 36 7.11 -0.77 -1.53
C SER A 36 5.72 -0.74 -0.89
N PHE A 37 5.62 -0.38 0.40
CA PHE A 37 4.34 -0.29 1.10
C PHE A 37 3.50 0.86 0.52
N LEU A 38 4.11 2.01 0.28
CA LEU A 38 3.44 3.16 -0.32
C LEU A 38 2.96 2.85 -1.74
N SER A 39 3.78 2.20 -2.56
CA SER A 39 3.39 1.85 -3.93
C SER A 39 2.27 0.81 -3.97
N VAL A 40 2.29 -0.18 -3.06
CA VAL A 40 1.20 -1.17 -2.96
C VAL A 40 -0.08 -0.50 -2.48
N GLN A 41 0.00 0.41 -1.51
CA GLN A 41 -1.16 1.15 -1.03
C GLN A 41 -1.81 1.98 -2.15
N GLU A 42 -1.00 2.72 -2.92
CA GLU A 42 -1.48 3.51 -4.06
C GLU A 42 -2.14 2.63 -5.13
N TYR A 43 -1.49 1.52 -5.50
CA TYR A 43 -2.04 0.54 -6.43
C TYR A 43 -3.41 0.04 -5.97
N MET A 44 -3.53 -0.42 -4.72
CA MET A 44 -4.81 -0.93 -4.19
C MET A 44 -5.90 0.15 -4.11
N GLN A 45 -5.55 1.40 -3.84
CA GLN A 45 -6.51 2.50 -3.86
C GLN A 45 -7.05 2.77 -5.27
N ASN A 46 -6.18 2.72 -6.29
CA ASN A 46 -6.59 2.89 -7.68
C ASN A 46 -7.48 1.75 -8.17
N GLU A 47 -7.16 0.49 -7.83
CA GLU A 47 -8.02 -0.66 -8.13
C GLU A 47 -9.39 -0.56 -7.45
N LEU A 48 -9.43 -0.12 -6.19
CA LEU A 48 -10.69 0.07 -5.48
C LEU A 48 -11.53 1.19 -6.10
N LEU A 49 -10.89 2.26 -6.56
CA LEU A 49 -11.56 3.34 -7.29
C LEU A 49 -12.12 2.84 -8.63
N SER A 50 -11.36 2.07 -9.41
CA SER A 50 -11.82 1.55 -10.70
C SER A 50 -13.03 0.62 -10.55
N VAL A 51 -13.05 -0.21 -9.49
CA VAL A 51 -14.20 -1.04 -9.16
C VAL A 51 -15.41 -0.19 -8.77
N ASN A 52 -15.23 0.82 -7.91
CA ASN A 52 -16.33 1.69 -7.48
C ASN A 52 -16.90 2.55 -8.62
N GLU A 53 -16.06 3.00 -9.53
CA GLU A 53 -16.44 3.81 -10.69
C GLU A 53 -16.98 2.95 -11.86
N GLY A 54 -16.90 1.62 -11.75
CA GLY A 54 -17.34 0.68 -12.79
C GLY A 54 -16.44 0.70 -14.03
N THR A 55 -15.22 1.20 -13.90
CA THR A 55 -14.20 1.25 -14.97
C THR A 55 -13.21 0.09 -14.90
N ALA A 56 -13.32 -0.76 -13.88
CA ALA A 56 -12.54 -1.99 -13.77
C ALA A 56 -12.80 -2.94 -14.95
N GLU A 57 -11.71 -3.46 -15.52
CA GLU A 57 -11.77 -4.52 -16.52
C GLU A 57 -12.00 -5.87 -15.83
N TYR A 58 -12.96 -6.63 -16.35
CA TYR A 58 -13.24 -7.99 -15.88
C TYR A 58 -12.93 -8.94 -17.02
N ILE A 59 -12.26 -10.04 -16.67
CA ILE A 59 -12.00 -11.14 -17.59
C ILE A 59 -12.79 -12.37 -17.13
N GLU A 60 -13.21 -13.16 -18.09
CA GLU A 60 -13.82 -14.47 -17.80
C GLU A 60 -12.75 -15.47 -17.35
N ILE A 61 -13.18 -16.53 -16.66
CA ILE A 61 -12.27 -17.59 -16.17
C ILE A 61 -11.47 -18.20 -17.32
N ASP A 62 -12.11 -18.46 -18.46
CA ASP A 62 -11.44 -19.05 -19.62
C ASP A 62 -10.34 -18.12 -20.19
N GLN A 63 -10.56 -16.80 -20.14
CA GLN A 63 -9.56 -15.82 -20.58
C GLN A 63 -8.36 -15.76 -19.62
N LEU A 64 -8.61 -15.90 -18.32
CA LEU A 64 -7.57 -15.99 -17.31
C LEU A 64 -6.68 -17.21 -17.52
N GLU A 65 -7.26 -18.37 -17.85
CA GLU A 65 -6.50 -19.60 -18.13
C GLU A 65 -5.59 -19.42 -19.35
N ASP A 66 -6.12 -18.86 -20.44
CA ASP A 66 -5.36 -18.60 -21.66
C ASP A 66 -4.17 -17.65 -21.43
N ASP A 67 -4.38 -16.58 -20.64
CA ASP A 67 -3.34 -15.59 -20.37
C ASP A 67 -2.26 -16.12 -19.41
N LEU A 68 -2.66 -16.97 -18.46
CA LEU A 68 -1.73 -17.67 -17.58
C LEU A 68 -0.82 -18.62 -18.38
N GLU A 69 -1.42 -19.44 -19.25
CA GLU A 69 -0.69 -20.40 -20.09
C GLU A 69 0.29 -19.69 -21.05
N LYS A 70 -0.12 -18.57 -21.68
CA LYS A 70 0.78 -17.74 -22.49
C LYS A 70 1.96 -17.22 -21.68
N THR A 71 1.71 -16.77 -20.44
CA THR A 71 2.73 -16.17 -19.58
C THR A 71 3.76 -17.22 -19.14
N ILE A 72 3.31 -18.42 -18.78
CA ILE A 72 4.17 -19.55 -18.42
C ILE A 72 5.06 -19.92 -19.62
N ARG A 73 4.47 -20.17 -20.79
CA ARG A 73 5.24 -20.53 -22.01
C ARG A 73 6.28 -19.50 -22.39
N LYS A 74 6.01 -18.21 -22.14
CA LYS A 74 6.95 -17.11 -22.43
C LYS A 74 8.24 -17.16 -21.59
N HIS A 75 8.19 -17.73 -20.38
CA HIS A 75 9.31 -17.74 -19.44
C HIS A 75 9.92 -19.14 -19.22
N GLU A 76 9.31 -20.19 -19.76
CA GLU A 76 9.83 -21.57 -19.73
C GLU A 76 10.59 -21.99 -21.01
N ALA A 77 10.68 -21.12 -22.02
CA ALA A 77 11.46 -21.34 -23.25
C ALA A 77 12.89 -20.77 -23.13
#